data_AF-A0A2V7ZAT0-F1
#
_entry.id   AF-A0A2V7ZAT0-F1
#
_cell.length_a   1.000
_cell.length_b   1.000
_cell.length_c   1.000
_cell.angle_alpha   90.00
_cell.angle_beta   90.00
_cell.angle_gamma   90.00
#
_symmetry.space_group_name_H-M   'P 1'
#
loop_
_entity.id
_entity.type
_entity.pdbx_description
1 polymer ?
#
loop_
_entity_poly.entity_id
_entity_poly.type
_entity_poly.pdbx_seq_one_letter_code
_entity_poly.pdbx_strand_id
1 'polypeptide(L)'
;MPLDLRRCLVGKTARAVSGSAVLLLAGYASLSAATITVTSPGDSIQNDGLCTLREAIISANTNPVPAPPAGECANGTAGADTINFAIPGAGLHTIILVGIGLPAITESVTIDGFTQSGATANSNATGALNAVYTVAIDGSGAGGTSAIFTTTGG
;
A
#
# COMPACT_ATOMS: atom_id res chain seq x y z
N MET A 1 -21.48 -61.79 -40.54
CA MET A 1 -20.60 -62.92 -40.90
C MET A 1 -19.29 -62.34 -41.42
N PRO A 2 -18.07 -62.77 -41.05
CA PRO A 2 -17.41 -63.03 -39.74
C PRO A 2 -16.62 -61.77 -39.24
N LEU A 3 -16.43 -61.49 -37.94
CA LEU A 3 -15.53 -62.08 -36.91
C LEU A 3 -14.02 -61.78 -37.07
N ASP A 4 -13.62 -60.83 -36.22
CA ASP A 4 -12.55 -60.90 -35.23
C ASP A 4 -11.14 -60.38 -35.52
N LEU A 5 -10.95 -59.22 -34.87
CA LEU A 5 -9.75 -58.45 -34.70
C LEU A 5 -8.77 -59.16 -33.76
N ARG A 6 -7.50 -58.94 -34.09
CA ARG A 6 -6.34 -59.61 -33.52
C ARG A 6 -6.19 -59.41 -32.01
N ARG A 7 -5.81 -60.51 -31.37
CA ARG A 7 -5.19 -60.60 -30.04
C ARG A 7 -4.08 -59.57 -29.83
N CYS A 8 -4.06 -58.98 -28.64
CA CYS A 8 -2.83 -58.73 -27.87
C CYS A 8 -3.24 -58.90 -26.39
N LEU A 9 -3.00 -60.06 -25.74
CA LEU A 9 -1.76 -60.39 -25.03
C LEU A 9 -1.19 -59.14 -24.34
N VAL A 10 -1.13 -58.96 -23.02
CA VAL A 10 -0.82 -59.91 -21.94
C VAL A 10 -1.07 -59.21 -20.58
N GLY A 11 -1.50 -59.99 -19.59
CA GLY A 11 -1.00 -59.98 -18.19
C GLY A 11 -1.09 -58.67 -17.38
N LYS A 12 -2.11 -58.50 -16.53
CA LYS A 12 -2.19 -59.03 -15.14
C LYS A 12 -1.32 -58.28 -14.12
N THR A 13 -1.97 -57.25 -13.54
CA THR A 13 -2.02 -56.90 -12.10
C THR A 13 -0.75 -56.98 -11.25
N ALA A 14 -0.24 -55.82 -10.84
CA ALA A 14 0.34 -55.65 -9.51
C ALA A 14 0.00 -54.26 -8.98
N ARG A 15 -0.74 -54.24 -7.86
CA ARG A 15 -1.04 -53.05 -7.05
C ARG A 15 0.28 -52.47 -6.53
N ALA A 16 0.55 -51.20 -6.82
CA ALA A 16 1.50 -50.40 -6.07
C ALA A 16 0.72 -49.39 -5.21
N VAL A 17 1.07 -49.37 -3.93
CA VAL A 17 0.42 -48.66 -2.82
C VAL A 17 0.41 -47.15 -3.05
N SER A 18 -0.71 -46.55 -2.65
CA SER A 18 -0.96 -45.10 -2.54
C SER A 18 0.24 -44.34 -1.99
N GLY A 19 0.79 -43.44 -2.80
CA GLY A 19 1.90 -42.57 -2.43
C GLY A 19 1.76 -41.20 -3.09
N SER A 20 0.60 -40.56 -2.95
CA SER A 20 0.47 -39.14 -3.26
C SER A 20 0.98 -38.34 -2.06
N ALA A 21 2.30 -38.16 -1.98
CA ALA A 21 2.86 -37.04 -1.25
C ALA A 21 2.49 -35.77 -2.03
N VAL A 22 1.29 -35.25 -1.80
CA VAL A 22 0.95 -33.89 -2.20
C VAL A 22 1.76 -32.98 -1.28
N LEU A 23 2.97 -32.64 -1.73
CA LEU A 23 3.70 -31.50 -1.19
C LEU A 23 2.89 -30.26 -1.58
N LEU A 24 1.96 -29.86 -0.70
CA LEU A 24 1.41 -28.52 -0.72
C LEU A 24 2.58 -27.59 -0.41
N LEU A 25 3.31 -27.16 -1.45
CA LEU A 25 3.94 -25.84 -1.43
C LEU A 25 2.78 -24.86 -1.34
N ALA A 26 2.30 -24.64 -0.12
CA ALA A 26 1.56 -23.43 0.19
C ALA A 26 2.52 -22.30 -0.17
N GLY A 27 2.32 -21.72 -1.35
CA GLY A 27 3.07 -20.56 -1.80
C GLY A 27 2.92 -19.52 -0.71
N TYR A 28 4.02 -19.22 -0.04
CA TYR A 28 4.06 -18.08 0.86
C TYR A 28 3.82 -16.87 -0.03
N ALA A 29 2.62 -16.29 0.00
CA ALA A 29 2.44 -14.95 -0.51
C ALA A 29 3.41 -14.09 0.30
N SER A 30 4.48 -13.63 -0.33
CA SER A 30 5.34 -12.63 0.28
C SER A 30 4.43 -11.47 0.66
N LEU A 31 4.36 -11.17 1.96
CA LEU A 31 3.75 -9.95 2.43
C LEU A 31 4.68 -8.83 1.97
N SER A 32 4.50 -8.38 0.74
CA SER A 32 5.19 -7.19 0.24
C SER A 32 4.55 -5.99 0.92
N ALA A 33 5.37 -5.05 1.37
CA ALA A 33 4.89 -3.74 1.78
C ALA A 33 4.83 -2.85 0.54
N ALA A 34 3.69 -2.21 0.25
CA ALA A 34 3.67 -1.20 -0.81
C ALA A 34 4.32 0.09 -0.30
N THR A 35 4.94 0.84 -1.21
CA THR A 35 5.37 2.21 -0.96
C THR A 35 4.61 3.13 -1.91
N ILE A 36 3.77 3.99 -1.34
CA ILE A 36 2.94 4.95 -2.06
C ILE A 36 3.53 6.34 -1.78
N THR A 37 3.93 7.07 -2.82
CA THR A 37 4.60 8.37 -2.64
C THR A 37 3.67 9.52 -3.03
N VAL A 38 3.35 10.38 -2.06
CA VAL A 38 2.62 11.63 -2.27
C VAL A 38 3.54 12.63 -2.96
N THR A 39 3.10 13.17 -4.10
CA THR A 39 3.87 14.10 -4.95
C THR A 39 3.23 15.47 -5.07
N SER A 40 2.01 15.67 -4.55
CA SER A 40 1.27 16.93 -4.62
C SER A 40 0.71 17.34 -3.26
N PRO A 41 0.72 18.64 -2.93
CA PRO A 41 0.07 19.15 -1.73
C PRO A 41 -1.44 19.36 -1.91
N GLY A 42 -2.00 19.05 -3.09
CA GLY A 42 -3.43 19.17 -3.37
C GLY A 42 -4.28 18.19 -2.55
N ASP A 43 -5.61 18.41 -2.56
CA ASP A 43 -6.60 17.57 -1.90
C ASP A 43 -7.77 17.23 -2.84
N SER A 44 -7.45 16.75 -4.03
CA SER A 44 -8.41 16.27 -5.02
C SER A 44 -8.23 14.77 -5.26
N ILE A 45 -9.30 14.09 -5.70
CA ILE A 45 -9.25 12.72 -6.20
C ILE A 45 -9.46 12.79 -7.71
N GLN A 46 -8.37 12.81 -8.48
CA GLN A 46 -8.40 12.98 -9.94
C GLN A 46 -7.25 12.21 -10.58
N ASN A 47 -7.48 11.60 -11.74
CA ASN A 47 -6.39 11.03 -12.53
C ASN A 47 -5.70 12.13 -13.36
N ASP A 48 -4.91 12.97 -12.68
CA ASP A 48 -4.25 14.16 -13.24
C ASP A 48 -2.72 14.08 -13.29
N GLY A 49 -2.15 12.90 -13.03
CA GLY A 49 -0.71 12.64 -13.00
C GLY A 49 -0.04 13.08 -11.70
N LEU A 50 -0.81 13.33 -10.65
CA LEU A 50 -0.33 13.63 -9.31
C LEU A 50 -0.84 12.58 -8.32
N CYS A 51 -0.12 12.43 -7.20
CA CYS A 51 -0.57 11.62 -6.08
C CYS A 51 -0.77 12.53 -4.87
N THR A 52 -2.02 12.79 -4.48
CA THR A 52 -2.36 13.51 -3.24
C THR A 52 -2.39 12.56 -2.04
N LEU A 53 -2.34 13.11 -0.82
CA LEU A 53 -2.44 12.30 0.40
C LEU A 53 -3.77 11.55 0.48
N ARG A 54 -4.86 12.16 0.01
CA ARG A 54 -6.18 11.52 -0.01
C ARG A 54 -6.20 10.30 -0.93
N GLU A 55 -5.63 10.42 -2.12
CA GLU A 55 -5.51 9.30 -3.06
C GLU A 55 -4.57 8.23 -2.54
N ALA A 56 -3.47 8.60 -1.88
CA ALA A 56 -2.55 7.63 -1.29
C ALA A 56 -3.23 6.77 -0.20
N ILE A 57 -4.04 7.39 0.67
CA ILE A 57 -4.82 6.67 1.69
C ILE A 57 -5.86 5.76 1.03
N ILE A 58 -6.54 6.22 -0.04
CA ILE A 58 -7.49 5.38 -0.78
C ILE A 58 -6.78 4.20 -1.42
N SER A 59 -5.60 4.42 -2.00
CA SER A 59 -4.83 3.38 -2.68
C SER A 59 -4.34 2.30 -1.73
N ALA A 60 -3.85 2.68 -0.54
CA ALA A 60 -3.57 1.73 0.54
C ALA A 60 -4.84 0.94 0.88
N ASN A 61 -5.88 1.63 1.37
CA ASN A 61 -7.11 0.98 1.82
C ASN A 61 -7.78 0.04 0.81
N THR A 62 -7.69 0.33 -0.49
CA THR A 62 -8.43 -0.39 -1.53
C THR A 62 -7.59 -1.37 -2.34
N ASN A 63 -6.26 -1.30 -2.24
CA ASN A 63 -5.34 -2.18 -2.94
C ASN A 63 -5.71 -2.35 -4.43
N PRO A 64 -5.88 -1.23 -5.18
CA PRO A 64 -6.53 -1.27 -6.48
C PRO A 64 -5.75 -2.13 -7.48
N VAL A 65 -6.44 -2.70 -8.45
CA VAL A 65 -5.85 -3.40 -9.61
C VAL A 65 -6.67 -3.06 -10.87
N PRO A 66 -6.05 -2.81 -12.03
CA PRO A 66 -4.63 -2.94 -12.37
C PRO A 66 -3.75 -1.79 -11.84
N ALA A 67 -2.46 -1.78 -12.21
CA ALA A 67 -1.56 -0.66 -11.92
C ALA A 67 -2.10 0.66 -12.50
N PRO A 68 -1.92 1.79 -11.80
CA PRO A 68 -2.45 3.07 -12.24
C PRO A 68 -1.53 3.69 -13.30
N PRO A 69 -2.01 4.70 -14.06
CA PRO A 69 -1.18 5.45 -14.99
C PRO A 69 0.05 6.10 -14.34
N ALA A 70 1.04 6.46 -15.16
CA ALA A 70 2.25 7.12 -14.67
C ALA A 70 1.93 8.49 -14.03
N GLY A 71 2.49 8.76 -12.85
CA GLY A 71 2.29 9.99 -12.08
C GLY A 71 1.26 9.87 -10.97
N GLU A 72 0.34 8.93 -11.08
CA GLU A 72 -0.68 8.61 -10.07
C GLU A 72 -0.08 7.85 -8.87
N CYS A 73 -0.87 7.75 -7.78
CA CYS A 73 -0.49 6.96 -6.62
C CYS A 73 -0.30 5.48 -6.98
N ALA A 74 0.83 4.89 -6.60
CA ALA A 74 1.02 3.44 -6.70
C ALA A 74 -0.07 2.67 -5.92
N ASN A 75 -0.38 1.46 -6.37
CA ASN A 75 -1.35 0.59 -5.69
C ASN A 75 -0.83 0.19 -4.30
N GLY A 76 -1.73 0.14 -3.33
CA GLY A 76 -1.50 -0.54 -2.07
C GLY A 76 -1.33 -2.05 -2.22
N THR A 77 -0.99 -2.72 -1.13
CA THR A 77 -1.04 -4.17 -1.01
C THR A 77 -1.85 -4.62 0.20
N ALA A 78 -2.40 -5.84 0.17
CA ALA A 78 -3.08 -6.43 1.34
C ALA A 78 -2.16 -6.62 2.59
N GLY A 79 -0.90 -6.17 2.52
CA GLY A 79 0.06 -6.17 3.60
C GLY A 79 0.13 -4.81 4.31
N ALA A 80 1.26 -4.54 4.97
CA ALA A 80 1.49 -3.24 5.58
C ALA A 80 2.03 -2.28 4.53
N ASP A 81 1.35 -1.16 4.33
CA ASP A 81 1.76 -0.16 3.34
C ASP A 81 2.46 1.03 4.01
N THR A 82 3.32 1.70 3.23
CA THR A 82 3.99 2.94 3.66
C THR A 82 3.64 4.07 2.70
N ILE A 83 3.18 5.19 3.24
CA ILE A 83 2.95 6.44 2.53
C ILE A 83 4.13 7.37 2.79
N ASN A 84 4.89 7.67 1.74
CA ASN A 84 6.02 8.59 1.72
C ASN A 84 5.61 9.93 1.10
N PHE A 85 6.48 10.93 1.23
CA PHE A 85 6.30 12.26 0.65
C PHE A 85 7.53 12.64 -0.18
N ALA A 86 7.29 13.11 -1.40
CA ALA A 86 8.29 13.67 -2.30
C ALA A 86 7.69 14.84 -3.10
N ILE A 87 7.03 15.76 -2.40
CA ILE A 87 6.41 16.95 -2.99
C ILE A 87 7.53 17.87 -3.52
N PRO A 88 7.53 18.20 -4.83
CA PRO A 88 8.54 19.07 -5.41
C PRO A 88 8.51 20.48 -4.81
N GLY A 89 9.70 21.08 -4.66
CA GLY A 89 9.87 22.41 -4.10
C GLY A 89 10.51 22.39 -2.71
N ALA A 90 11.08 23.53 -2.34
CA ALA A 90 11.74 23.72 -1.04
C ALA A 90 10.76 24.31 0.00
N GLY A 91 11.05 24.08 1.27
CA GLY A 91 10.28 24.64 2.38
C GLY A 91 9.14 23.74 2.84
N LEU A 92 8.21 24.34 3.60
CA LEU A 92 7.05 23.65 4.16
C LEU A 92 5.96 23.50 3.10
N HIS A 93 5.53 22.26 2.88
CA HIS A 93 4.38 21.92 2.07
C HIS A 93 3.16 21.71 2.98
N THR A 94 2.15 22.58 2.84
CA THR A 94 0.90 22.45 3.60
C THR A 94 -0.17 21.81 2.72
N ILE A 95 -0.68 20.66 3.16
CA ILE A 95 -1.82 19.96 2.57
C ILE A 95 -3.09 20.48 3.24
N ILE A 96 -3.81 21.36 2.57
CA ILE A 96 -5.06 21.92 3.08
C ILE A 96 -6.21 21.02 2.67
N LEU A 97 -6.90 20.44 3.65
CA LEU A 97 -8.05 19.57 3.38
C LEU A 97 -9.25 20.39 2.92
N VAL A 98 -9.95 19.93 1.88
CA VAL A 98 -11.05 20.65 1.23
C VAL A 98 -12.36 19.90 1.44
N GLY A 99 -13.30 20.52 2.14
CA GLY A 99 -14.68 20.07 2.31
C GLY A 99 -14.86 18.97 3.35
N ILE A 100 -14.03 17.92 3.33
CA ILE A 100 -14.12 16.76 4.23
C ILE A 100 -12.75 16.34 4.77
N GLY A 101 -12.74 15.67 5.92
CA GLY A 101 -11.54 15.05 6.48
C GLY A 101 -10.94 13.98 5.57
N LEU A 102 -9.71 13.55 5.86
CA LEU A 102 -9.09 12.43 5.16
C LEU A 102 -9.91 11.14 5.36
N PRO A 103 -9.89 10.20 4.40
CA PRO A 103 -10.54 8.90 4.57
C PRO A 103 -9.97 8.18 5.80
N ALA A 104 -10.81 7.40 6.48
CA ALA A 104 -10.33 6.54 7.57
C ALA A 104 -9.35 5.50 7.02
N ILE A 105 -8.27 5.23 7.77
CA ILE A 105 -7.31 4.16 7.43
C ILE A 105 -7.94 2.83 7.87
N THR A 106 -8.09 1.88 6.94
CA THR A 106 -8.80 0.61 7.15
C THR A 106 -7.88 -0.61 7.25
N GLU A 107 -6.57 -0.42 7.07
CA GLU A 107 -5.54 -1.46 7.17
C GLU A 107 -4.25 -0.91 7.79
N SER A 108 -3.18 -1.72 7.80
CA SER A 108 -1.90 -1.31 8.40
C SER A 108 -1.16 -0.34 7.49
N VAL A 109 -1.22 0.96 7.79
CA VAL A 109 -0.51 2.00 7.02
C VAL A 109 0.45 2.79 7.93
N THR A 110 1.70 2.92 7.48
CA THR A 110 2.66 3.88 8.04
C THR A 110 2.66 5.13 7.17
N ILE A 111 2.45 6.31 7.76
CA ILE A 111 2.55 7.59 7.05
C ILE A 111 3.81 8.30 7.55
N ASP A 112 4.86 8.36 6.71
CA ASP A 112 6.17 8.88 7.10
C ASP A 112 6.45 10.25 6.47
N GLY A 113 6.10 11.31 7.19
CA GLY A 113 6.38 12.70 6.80
C GLY A 113 7.86 13.08 6.77
N PHE A 114 8.75 12.29 7.39
CA PHE A 114 10.20 12.57 7.38
C PHE A 114 10.90 12.14 6.09
N THR A 115 10.18 11.47 5.20
CA THR A 115 10.66 11.13 3.85
C THR A 115 10.68 12.34 2.91
N GLN A 116 9.94 13.40 3.23
CA GLN A 116 10.00 14.67 2.49
C GLN A 116 11.38 15.30 2.62
N SER A 117 11.94 15.75 1.50
CA SER A 117 13.23 16.46 1.48
C SER A 117 13.24 17.64 2.46
N GLY A 118 14.28 17.71 3.29
CA GLY A 118 14.47 18.75 4.30
C GLY A 118 13.82 18.48 5.66
N ALA A 119 13.05 17.39 5.80
CA ALA A 119 12.57 16.96 7.11
C ALA A 119 13.66 16.24 7.90
N THR A 120 13.64 16.39 9.23
CA THR A 120 14.52 15.64 10.14
C THR A 120 13.75 15.23 11.38
N ALA A 121 13.82 13.95 11.74
CA ALA A 121 13.25 13.46 12.98
C ALA A 121 13.94 14.09 14.19
N ASN A 122 13.22 14.18 15.32
CA ASN A 122 13.80 14.61 16.58
C ASN A 122 14.89 13.60 17.00
N SER A 123 16.10 14.08 17.26
CA SER A 123 17.22 13.25 17.73
C SER A 123 17.53 13.48 19.22
N ASN A 124 16.89 14.47 19.85
CA ASN A 124 17.08 14.77 21.26
C ASN A 124 16.23 13.83 22.13
N ALA A 125 16.87 12.99 22.93
CA ALA A 125 16.17 12.11 23.88
C ALA A 125 15.53 12.89 25.04
N THR A 126 16.09 14.05 25.39
CA THR A 126 15.56 14.97 26.41
C THR A 126 15.84 16.42 26.01
N GLY A 127 15.04 17.36 26.54
CA GLY A 127 15.19 18.79 26.26
C GLY A 127 14.28 19.29 25.14
N ALA A 128 14.68 20.38 24.47
CA ALA A 128 13.90 20.97 23.39
C ALA A 128 13.89 20.07 22.15
N LEU A 129 12.74 19.98 21.48
CA LEU A 129 12.60 19.25 20.22
C LEU A 129 13.45 19.91 19.13
N ASN A 130 14.15 19.08 18.36
CA ASN A 130 14.94 19.52 17.20
C ASN A 130 14.47 18.92 15.88
N ALA A 131 13.24 18.39 15.84
CA ALA A 131 12.63 17.95 14.59
C ALA A 131 12.43 19.13 13.62
N VAL A 132 12.62 18.87 12.33
CA VAL A 132 12.25 19.76 11.24
C VAL A 132 11.14 19.08 10.44
N TYR A 133 9.99 19.73 10.37
CA TYR A 133 8.84 19.27 9.59
C TYR A 133 8.75 20.09 8.31
N THR A 134 8.69 19.41 7.17
CA THR A 134 8.51 20.04 5.84
C THR A 134 7.20 19.62 5.16
N VAL A 135 6.37 18.83 5.85
CA VAL A 135 4.98 18.55 5.48
C VAL A 135 4.10 18.90 6.67
N ALA A 136 3.03 19.65 6.41
CA ALA A 136 1.96 19.93 7.38
C ALA A 136 0.62 19.55 6.77
N ILE A 137 -0.28 19.01 7.60
CA ILE A 137 -1.67 18.76 7.23
C ILE A 137 -2.52 19.81 7.94
N ASP A 138 -3.26 20.59 7.16
CA ASP A 138 -4.18 21.60 7.67
C ASP A 138 -5.62 21.14 7.46
N GLY A 139 -6.27 20.74 8.55
CA GLY A 139 -7.66 20.30 8.55
C GLY A 139 -8.70 21.42 8.61
N SER A 140 -8.31 22.70 8.56
CA SER A 140 -9.24 23.83 8.71
C SER A 140 -10.36 23.87 7.67
N GLY A 141 -10.12 23.33 6.46
CA GLY A 141 -11.14 23.22 5.42
C GLY A 141 -11.98 21.93 5.44
N ALA A 142 -11.73 21.00 6.37
CA ALA A 142 -12.33 19.66 6.40
C ALA A 142 -13.79 19.58 6.90
N GLY A 143 -14.52 20.69 7.00
CA GLY A 143 -15.97 20.70 7.31
C GLY A 143 -16.38 20.22 8.71
N GLY A 144 -15.44 19.73 9.53
CA GLY A 144 -15.65 19.42 10.94
C GLY A 144 -15.85 17.93 11.25
N THR A 145 -14.74 17.20 11.40
CA THR A 145 -14.37 16.38 12.57
C THR A 145 -12.86 16.21 12.48
N SER A 146 -12.12 16.67 13.48
CA SER A 146 -10.66 16.54 13.50
C SER A 146 -10.30 15.06 13.34
N ALA A 147 -9.60 14.70 12.27
CA ALA A 147 -8.95 13.40 12.19
C ALA A 147 -7.91 13.36 13.32
N ILE A 148 -8.20 12.63 14.39
CA ILE A 148 -7.25 12.41 15.48
C ILE A 148 -6.15 11.52 14.90
N PHE A 149 -5.00 12.13 14.62
CA PHE A 149 -3.76 11.41 14.34
C PHE A 149 -3.22 10.90 15.67
N THR A 150 -3.54 9.65 16.00
CA THR A 150 -2.98 9.00 17.19
C THR A 150 -1.57 8.52 16.86
N THR A 151 -0.55 9.35 17.09
CA THR A 151 0.84 8.88 17.05
C THR A 151 1.13 8.09 18.31
N THR A 152 1.27 6.77 18.19
CA THR A 152 1.94 5.98 19.23
C THR A 152 3.45 6.17 19.06
N GLY A 153 4.03 7.16 19.74
CA GLY A 153 5.48 7.32 19.84
C GLY A 153 5.98 8.72 19.54
N GLY A 154 6.26 9.46 20.61
CA GLY A 154 7.13 10.64 20.65
C GLY A 154 7.98 10.55 21.92
#